data_AF-A0A1Y5TY11-F1
#
_entry.id   AF-A0A1Y5TY11-F1
#
_cell.length_a   1.000
_cell.length_b   1.000
_cell.length_c   1.000
_cell.angle_alpha   90.00
_cell.angle_beta   90.00
_cell.angle_gamma   90.00
#
_symmetry.space_group_name_H-M   'P 1'
#
loop_
_entity.id
_entity.type
_entity.pdbx_description
1 polymer ?
#
loop_
_entity_poly.entity_id
_entity_poly.type
_entity_poly.pdbx_seq_one_letter_code
_entity_poly.pdbx_strand_id
1 'polypeptide(L)'
;MSAGKLSTLVLTPLLMALLGAAPAQAYIGPGAGAGAIAVVVGILAAIVMAFFAVLWYPVKRVLRKRRQARQGDRDGSPEAPERPGNS
;
A
#
# COMPACT_ATOMS: atom_id res chain seq x y z
N MET A 1 -17.55 63.22 -20.14
CA MET A 1 -17.97 61.84 -19.79
C MET A 1 -18.99 61.93 -18.66
N SER A 2 -20.24 61.54 -18.89
CA SER A 2 -21.30 61.61 -17.87
C SER A 2 -20.96 60.69 -16.70
N ALA A 3 -21.08 61.17 -15.46
CA ALA A 3 -20.78 60.44 -14.22
C ALA A 3 -21.47 59.07 -14.14
N GLY A 4 -22.60 58.90 -14.83
CA GLY A 4 -23.29 57.62 -14.96
C GLY A 4 -22.45 56.51 -15.61
N LYS A 5 -21.64 56.83 -16.62
CA LYS A 5 -20.81 55.85 -17.37
C LYS A 5 -19.64 55.32 -16.55
N LEU A 6 -19.10 56.16 -15.67
CA LEU A 6 -18.00 55.79 -14.77
C LEU A 6 -18.52 54.86 -13.67
N SER A 7 -19.72 55.14 -13.14
CA SER A 7 -20.38 54.29 -12.16
C SER A 7 -20.72 52.91 -12.75
N THR A 8 -21.24 52.85 -14.00
CA THR A 8 -21.50 51.55 -14.66
C THR A 8 -20.23 50.75 -14.91
N LEU A 9 -19.11 51.42 -15.25
CA LEU A 9 -17.83 50.75 -15.49
C LEU A 9 -17.29 50.05 -14.23
N VAL A 10 -17.62 50.54 -13.04
CA VAL A 10 -17.15 49.97 -11.76
C VAL A 10 -18.18 49.01 -11.16
N LEU A 11 -19.47 49.33 -11.25
CA LEU A 11 -20.54 48.49 -10.72
C LEU A 11 -20.65 47.14 -11.43
N THR A 12 -20.45 47.10 -12.76
CA THR A 12 -20.63 45.86 -13.53
C THR A 12 -19.58 44.79 -13.19
N PRO A 13 -18.26 45.07 -13.16
CA PRO A 13 -17.26 44.08 -12.73
C PRO A 13 -17.38 43.74 -11.24
N LEU A 14 -17.76 44.71 -10.39
CA LEU A 14 -18.01 44.46 -8.97
C LEU A 14 -19.17 43.49 -8.75
N LEU A 15 -20.26 43.66 -9.51
CA LEU A 15 -21.42 42.77 -9.48
C LEU A 15 -21.05 41.38 -9.99
N MET A 16 -20.29 41.29 -11.09
CA MET A 16 -19.79 40.00 -11.61
C MET A 16 -18.88 39.28 -10.61
N ALA A 17 -18.01 40.01 -9.90
CA ALA A 17 -17.16 39.44 -8.85
C ALA A 17 -17.99 38.92 -7.66
N LEU A 18 -19.06 39.62 -7.27
CA LEU A 18 -19.98 39.17 -6.23
C LEU A 18 -20.77 37.91 -6.65
N LEU A 19 -21.21 37.84 -7.91
CA LEU A 19 -21.93 36.67 -8.44
C LEU A 19 -21.02 35.45 -8.62
N GLY A 20 -19.72 35.65 -8.81
CA GLY A 20 -18.72 34.59 -8.95
C GLY A 20 -18.19 34.01 -7.63
N ALA A 21 -18.70 34.45 -6.48
CA ALA A 21 -18.31 33.92 -5.17
C ALA A 21 -18.82 32.48 -5.00
N ALA A 22 -18.05 31.52 -5.53
CA ALA A 22 -18.34 30.11 -5.40
C ALA A 22 -18.27 29.68 -3.92
N PRO A 23 -19.19 28.83 -3.44
CA PRO A 23 -19.11 28.30 -2.08
C PRO A 23 -17.79 27.54 -1.93
N ALA A 24 -17.04 27.83 -0.86
CA ALA A 24 -15.83 27.09 -0.53
C ALA A 24 -16.17 25.59 -0.47
N GLN A 25 -15.70 24.82 -1.45
CA GLN A 25 -15.76 23.35 -1.47
C GLN A 25 -14.78 22.76 -0.45
N ALA A 26 -14.75 23.35 0.75
CA ALA A 26 -13.93 22.92 1.87
C ALA A 26 -14.54 21.69 2.56
N TYR A 27 -15.82 21.39 2.31
CA TYR A 27 -16.47 20.19 2.80
C TYR A 27 -16.31 19.05 1.79
N ILE A 28 -15.10 18.50 1.73
CA ILE A 28 -14.92 17.11 1.32
C ILE A 28 -15.66 16.30 2.37
N GLY A 29 -16.81 15.73 2.01
CA GLY A 29 -17.68 15.02 2.94
C GLY A 29 -16.90 13.95 3.74
N PRO A 30 -17.35 13.60 4.95
CA PRO A 30 -16.57 12.78 5.89
C PRO A 30 -16.10 11.46 5.28
N GLY A 31 -16.84 10.89 4.34
CA GLY A 31 -16.46 9.68 3.61
C GLY A 31 -15.24 9.85 2.70
N ALA A 32 -15.08 10.99 2.03
CA ALA A 32 -13.92 11.23 1.15
C ALA A 32 -12.65 11.50 1.97
N GLY A 33 -12.76 12.20 3.10
CA GLY A 33 -11.65 12.33 4.06
C GLY A 33 -11.24 11.00 4.67
N ALA A 34 -12.21 10.21 5.15
CA ALA A 34 -11.96 8.88 5.69
C ALA A 34 -11.35 7.92 4.65
N GLY A 35 -11.83 7.98 3.40
CA GLY A 35 -11.29 7.21 2.28
C GLY A 35 -9.83 7.56 1.98
N ALA A 36 -9.49 8.85 1.94
CA ALA A 36 -8.12 9.31 1.74
C ALA A 36 -7.18 8.78 2.84
N ILE A 37 -7.60 8.85 4.11
CA ILE A 37 -6.83 8.31 5.24
C ILE A 37 -6.66 6.80 5.11
N ALA A 38 -7.73 6.06 4.78
CA ALA A 38 -7.68 4.61 4.62
C ALA A 38 -6.70 4.19 3.51
N VAL A 39 -6.68 4.91 2.39
CA VAL A 39 -5.74 4.67 1.28
C VAL A 39 -4.30 4.91 1.73
N VAL A 40 -4.02 6.03 2.41
CA VAL A 40 -2.67 6.34 2.91
C VAL A 40 -2.19 5.25 3.88
N VAL A 41 -3.02 4.87 4.85
CA VAL A 41 -2.70 3.80 5.80
C VAL A 41 -2.49 2.47 5.08
N GLY A 42 -3.33 2.14 4.10
CA GLY A 42 -3.22 0.93 3.29
C GLY A 42 -1.91 0.86 2.50
N ILE A 43 -1.50 1.97 1.88
CA ILE A 43 -0.23 2.06 1.15
C ILE A 43 0.96 1.90 2.11
N LEU A 44 0.94 2.57 3.27
CA LEU A 44 2.00 2.43 4.27
C LEU A 44 2.11 0.97 4.77
N ALA A 45 0.98 0.33 5.08
CA ALA A 45 0.94 -1.07 5.46
C ALA A 45 1.48 -1.99 4.34
N ALA A 46 1.10 -1.72 3.08
CA ALA A 46 1.59 -2.48 1.93
C ALA A 46 3.11 -2.34 1.74
N ILE A 47 3.66 -1.13 1.91
CA ILE A 47 5.11 -0.88 1.86
C ILE A 47 5.83 -1.68 2.95
N VAL A 48 5.37 -1.62 4.19
CA VAL A 48 5.94 -2.40 5.30
C VAL A 48 5.88 -3.90 4.99
N MET A 49 4.74 -4.38 4.52
CA MET A 49 4.56 -5.79 4.16
C MET A 49 5.46 -6.21 2.98
N ALA A 50 5.68 -5.33 2.00
CA ALA A 50 6.59 -5.57 0.89
C ALA A 50 8.03 -5.74 1.38
N PHE A 51 8.50 -4.90 2.31
CA PHE A 51 9.82 -5.07 2.95
C PHE A 51 9.93 -6.43 3.66
N PHE A 52 8.93 -6.81 4.46
CA PHE A 52 8.92 -8.13 5.11
C PHE A 52 8.92 -9.28 4.10
N ALA A 53 8.15 -9.18 3.02
CA ALA A 53 8.10 -10.22 1.99
C ALA A 53 9.44 -10.41 1.28
N VAL A 54 10.10 -9.30 0.92
CA VAL A 54 11.44 -9.30 0.33
C VAL A 54 12.46 -9.92 1.27
N LEU A 55 12.38 -9.61 2.57
CA LEU A 55 13.28 -10.16 3.58
C LEU A 55 13.01 -11.65 3.89
N TRP A 56 11.75 -12.07 3.84
CA TRP A 56 11.34 -13.45 4.12
C TRP A 56 11.76 -14.42 3.02
N TYR A 57 11.76 -13.98 1.77
CA TYR A 57 12.12 -14.80 0.61
C TYR A 57 13.51 -15.48 0.73
N PRO A 58 14.62 -14.77 1.01
CA PRO A 58 15.93 -15.40 1.17
C PRO A 58 15.98 -16.34 2.38
N VAL A 59 15.36 -15.95 3.51
CA VAL A 59 15.32 -16.77 4.73
C VAL A 59 14.63 -18.12 4.44
N LYS A 60 13.45 -18.08 3.82
CA LYS A 60 12.71 -19.29 3.45
C LYS A 60 13.49 -20.15 2.46
N ARG A 61 14.20 -19.53 1.51
CA ARG A 61 15.03 -20.23 0.52
C ARG A 61 16.17 -21.03 1.19
N VAL A 62 16.89 -20.42 2.11
CA VAL A 62 18.01 -21.06 2.82
C VAL A 62 17.51 -22.17 3.76
N LEU A 63 16.40 -21.94 4.45
CA LEU A 63 15.82 -22.92 5.37
C LEU A 63 15.39 -24.21 4.65
N ARG A 64 14.84 -24.10 3.43
CA ARG A 64 14.45 -25.26 2.62
C ARG A 64 15.67 -26.09 2.20
N LYS A 65 16.77 -25.44 1.80
CA LYS A 65 18.03 -26.12 1.44
C LYS A 65 18.61 -26.90 2.62
N ARG A 66 18.55 -26.35 3.84
CA ARG A 66 19.00 -27.03 5.06
C ARG A 66 18.16 -28.24 5.45
N ARG A 67 16.84 -28.19 5.24
CA ARG A 67 15.94 -29.33 5.52
C ARG A 67 16.20 -30.50 4.57
N GLN A 68 16.42 -30.23 3.29
CA GLN A 68 16.74 -31.27 2.29
C GLN A 68 18.08 -31.96 2.59
N ALA A 69 19.10 -31.19 2.98
CA ALA A 69 20.40 -31.76 3.36
C ALA A 69 20.31 -32.71 4.58
N ARG A 70 19.46 -32.39 5.57
CA ARG A 70 19.25 -33.27 6.73
C ARG A 70 18.40 -34.50 6.47
N GLN A 71 17.61 -34.53 5.39
CA GLN A 71 16.81 -35.69 5.01
C GLN A 71 17.64 -36.71 4.22
N GLY A 72 18.54 -36.25 3.34
CA GLY A 72 19.47 -37.14 2.62
C GLY A 72 20.40 -37.95 3.53
N ASP A 73 20.77 -37.41 4.69
CA ASP A 73 21.61 -38.10 5.69
C ASP A 73 20.85 -39.16 6.51
N ARG A 74 19.51 -39.11 6.55
CA ARG A 74 18.70 -40.04 7.36
C ARG A 74 18.26 -41.28 6.59
N ASP A 75 18.08 -41.15 5.27
CA ASP A 75 17.86 -42.29 4.36
C ASP A 75 19.13 -43.10 4.10
N GLY A 76 20.31 -42.57 4.46
CA GLY A 76 21.58 -43.29 4.46
C GLY A 76 21.85 -44.09 5.73
N SER A 77 20.83 -44.45 6.51
CA SER A 77 21.01 -45.41 7.61
C SER A 77 21.51 -46.73 7.00
N PRO A 78 22.66 -47.25 7.42
CA PRO A 78 23.20 -48.48 6.86
C PRO A 78 22.17 -49.58 7.07
N GLU A 79 21.66 -50.10 5.95
CA GLU A 79 20.91 -51.33 5.87
C GLU A 79 21.67 -52.35 6.73
N ALA A 80 21.11 -52.63 7.91
CA ALA A 80 21.74 -53.51 8.86
C ALA A 80 21.96 -54.85 8.14
N PRO A 81 23.17 -55.45 8.21
CA PRO A 81 23.47 -56.66 7.45
C PRO A 81 22.40 -57.70 7.78
N GLU A 82 21.68 -58.17 6.76
CA GLU A 82 20.77 -59.30 6.89
C GLU A 82 21.54 -60.42 7.59
N ARG A 83 21.11 -60.75 8.82
CA ARG A 83 21.71 -61.84 9.58
C ARG A 83 21.33 -63.14 8.89
N PRO A 84 22.29 -63.94 8.40
CA PRO A 84 21.94 -65.23 7.85
C PRO A 84 21.53 -66.16 8.98
N GLY A 85 20.34 -66.75 8.83
CA GLY A 85 20.03 -68.06 9.36
C GLY A 85 19.48 -68.11 10.79
N ASN A 86 18.21 -68.49 10.90
CA ASN A 86 17.86 -69.55 11.84
C ASN A 86 16.90 -70.51 11.12
N SER A 87 17.49 -71.60 10.63
CA SER A 87 16.83 -72.86 10.27
C SER A 87 16.40 -73.61 11.53
#